data_AF-A0A356VXF2-F1
#
_entry.id   AF-A0A356VXF2-F1
#
_cell.length_a   1.000
_cell.length_b   1.000
_cell.length_c   1.000
_cell.angle_alpha   90.00
_cell.angle_beta   90.00
_cell.angle_gamma   90.00
#
_symmetry.space_group_name_H-M   'P 1'
#
loop_
_entity.id
_entity.type
_entity.pdbx_description
1 polymer ?
#
loop_
_entity_poly.entity_id
_entity_poly.type
_entity_poly.pdbx_seq_one_letter_code
_entity_poly.pdbx_strand_id
1 'polypeptide(L)'
;GEKMFPLSGPLSKVNRKLEMPVNSAVFSYAITLCWAAVHFFTVKYNLLPNSDISEISIIMSYLFYIILYYKVFRLYRDGKIRSVFRGAVVPVLATLGSLFILSGGLQSRLFVFYAAFCVLVVLLSFVYYGRHPASGQAENP
;
A
#
# COMPACT_ATOMS: atom_id res chain seq x y z
N GLY A 1 -14.16 8.64 9.50
CA GLY A 1 -12.99 8.60 8.59
C GLY A 1 -13.35 8.96 7.16
N GLU A 2 -14.15 10.02 6.96
CA GLU A 2 -14.91 10.21 5.70
C GLU A 2 -14.20 11.01 4.60
N LYS A 3 -12.95 11.46 4.80
CA LYS A 3 -12.22 12.31 3.83
C LYS A 3 -10.75 11.94 3.64
N MET A 4 -10.40 10.64 3.71
CA MET A 4 -9.01 10.19 3.44
C MET A 4 -8.71 9.93 1.97
N PHE A 5 -9.74 9.81 1.11
CA PHE A 5 -9.59 9.61 -0.34
C PHE A 5 -10.20 10.79 -1.13
N PRO A 6 -9.53 11.30 -2.18
CA PRO A 6 -10.18 12.21 -3.11
C PRO A 6 -11.41 11.51 -3.72
N LEU A 7 -12.54 12.21 -3.78
CA LEU A 7 -13.84 11.69 -4.25
C LEU A 7 -14.49 10.58 -3.39
N SER A 8 -14.29 10.57 -2.06
CA SER A 8 -14.97 9.61 -1.16
C SER A 8 -16.51 9.62 -1.26
N GLY A 9 -17.13 10.77 -1.56
CA GLY A 9 -18.57 10.92 -1.70
C GLY A 9 -19.22 10.04 -2.80
N PRO A 10 -18.86 10.18 -4.08
CA PRO A 10 -19.44 9.39 -5.17
C PRO A 10 -19.01 7.91 -5.18
N LEU A 11 -17.84 7.59 -4.61
CA LEU A 11 -17.33 6.21 -4.51
C LEU A 11 -18.01 5.41 -3.39
N SER A 12 -18.39 6.08 -2.29
CA SER A 12 -19.03 5.45 -1.13
C SER A 12 -20.57 5.37 -1.22
N LYS A 13 -21.18 5.79 -2.35
CA LYS A 13 -22.62 5.62 -2.57
C LYS A 13 -22.96 4.14 -2.72
N VAL A 14 -23.44 3.54 -1.63
CA VAL A 14 -23.94 2.18 -1.58
C VAL A 14 -25.30 2.12 -2.28
N ASN A 15 -25.45 1.20 -3.24
CA ASN A 15 -26.71 1.03 -3.94
C ASN A 15 -27.64 0.12 -3.10
N ARG A 16 -28.82 0.62 -2.72
CA ARG A 16 -29.72 -0.01 -1.72
C ARG A 16 -30.28 -1.37 -2.14
N LYS A 17 -30.15 -1.77 -3.41
CA LYS A 17 -30.62 -3.05 -3.95
C LYS A 17 -29.57 -4.17 -3.91
N LEU A 18 -28.29 -3.82 -3.78
CA LEU A 18 -27.16 -4.76 -3.88
C LEU A 18 -26.25 -4.71 -2.64
N GLU A 19 -26.51 -3.80 -1.70
CA GLU A 19 -25.72 -3.54 -0.48
C GLU A 19 -24.22 -3.29 -0.73
N MET A 20 -23.84 -2.98 -1.97
CA MET A 20 -22.46 -2.76 -2.37
C MET A 20 -22.29 -1.44 -3.14
N PRO A 21 -21.16 -0.74 -2.96
CA PRO A 21 -20.82 0.47 -3.71
C PRO A 21 -20.38 0.10 -5.14
N VAL A 22 -21.34 -0.01 -6.06
CA VAL A 22 -21.11 -0.41 -7.46
C VAL A 22 -20.07 0.47 -8.16
N ASN A 23 -20.02 1.76 -7.85
CA ASN A 23 -19.02 2.69 -8.39
C ASN A 23 -17.59 2.32 -7.98
N SER A 24 -17.39 1.87 -6.73
CA SER A 24 -16.07 1.42 -6.25
C SER A 24 -15.67 0.07 -6.87
N ALA A 25 -16.64 -0.80 -7.15
CA ALA A 25 -16.40 -2.07 -7.83
C ALA A 25 -15.96 -1.86 -9.29
N VAL A 26 -16.67 -1.01 -10.04
CA VAL A 26 -16.30 -0.67 -11.43
C VAL A 26 -14.93 0.02 -11.48
N PHE A 27 -14.66 0.92 -10.54
CA PHE A 27 -13.37 1.59 -10.44
C PHE A 27 -12.23 0.60 -10.16
N SER A 28 -12.39 -0.29 -9.18
CA SER A 28 -11.41 -1.34 -8.86
C SER A 28 -11.18 -2.29 -10.05
N TYR A 29 -12.24 -2.61 -10.79
CA TYR A 29 -12.17 -3.44 -11.99
C TYR A 29 -11.38 -2.75 -13.12
N ALA A 30 -11.63 -1.46 -13.36
CA ALA A 30 -10.89 -0.68 -14.35
C ALA A 30 -9.40 -0.58 -14.00
N ILE A 31 -9.05 -0.41 -12.72
CA ILE A 31 -7.66 -0.43 -12.26
C ILE A 31 -7.02 -1.79 -12.53
N THR A 32 -7.72 -2.87 -12.20
CA THR A 32 -7.21 -4.24 -12.40
C THR A 32 -6.98 -4.52 -13.89
N LEU A 33 -7.90 -4.11 -14.76
CA LEU A 33 -7.74 -4.24 -16.21
C LEU A 33 -6.58 -3.41 -16.75
N CYS A 34 -6.42 -2.16 -16.29
CA CYS A 34 -5.30 -1.31 -16.66
C CYS A 34 -3.96 -1.98 -16.27
N TRP A 35 -3.89 -2.52 -15.04
CA TRP A 35 -2.71 -3.22 -14.57
C TRP A 35 -2.42 -4.49 -15.38
N ALA A 36 -3.45 -5.28 -15.70
CA ALA A 36 -3.31 -6.47 -16.53
C ALA A 36 -2.78 -6.13 -17.94
N ALA A 37 -3.24 -5.02 -18.53
CA ALA A 37 -2.73 -4.54 -19.82
C ALA A 37 -1.25 -4.14 -19.73
N VAL A 38 -0.86 -3.38 -18.69
CA VAL A 38 0.55 -3.02 -18.44
C VAL A 38 1.41 -4.29 -18.34
N HIS A 39 0.98 -5.27 -17.54
CA HIS A 39 1.69 -6.55 -17.38
C HIS A 39 1.86 -7.29 -18.71
N PHE A 40 0.79 -7.34 -19.51
CA PHE A 40 0.84 -7.98 -20.83
C PHE A 40 1.86 -7.30 -21.76
N PHE A 41 1.88 -5.96 -21.81
CA PHE A 41 2.85 -5.24 -22.64
C PHE A 41 4.29 -5.47 -22.20
N THR A 42 4.56 -5.39 -20.91
CA THR A 42 5.90 -5.59 -20.36
C THR A 42 6.45 -7.01 -20.59
N VAL A 43 5.59 -8.03 -20.54
CA VAL A 43 5.96 -9.42 -20.87
C VAL A 43 6.18 -9.56 -22.38
N LYS A 44 5.29 -9.02 -23.20
CA LYS A 44 5.35 -9.10 -24.67
C LYS A 44 6.59 -8.42 -25.26
N TYR A 45 7.02 -7.30 -24.69
CA TYR A 45 8.22 -6.58 -25.13
C TYR A 45 9.52 -7.08 -24.51
N ASN A 46 9.47 -8.15 -23.69
CA ASN A 46 10.63 -8.72 -23.00
C ASN A 46 11.48 -7.64 -22.28
N LEU A 47 10.80 -6.59 -21.77
CA LEU A 47 11.47 -5.45 -21.15
C LEU A 47 12.22 -5.85 -19.87
N LEU A 48 11.87 -7.02 -19.32
CA LEU A 48 12.58 -7.72 -18.25
C LEU A 48 13.03 -9.10 -18.75
N PRO A 49 14.23 -9.23 -19.33
CA PRO A 49 14.79 -10.54 -19.63
C PRO A 49 15.06 -11.26 -18.30
N ASN A 50 14.28 -12.29 -18.01
CA ASN A 50 14.38 -13.19 -16.83
C ASN A 50 13.86 -12.70 -15.47
N SER A 51 13.12 -11.58 -15.37
CA SER A 51 12.50 -11.15 -14.09
C SER A 51 11.01 -10.86 -14.25
N ASP A 52 10.21 -11.46 -13.37
CA ASP A 52 8.77 -11.25 -13.36
C ASP A 52 8.40 -9.95 -12.64
N ILE A 53 7.45 -9.21 -13.19
CA ILE A 53 6.92 -7.98 -12.56
C ILE A 53 6.28 -8.28 -11.22
N SER A 54 5.74 -9.49 -11.07
CA SER A 54 5.20 -10.02 -9.83
C SER A 54 6.26 -10.11 -8.73
N GLU A 55 7.51 -10.41 -9.08
CA GLU A 55 8.64 -10.44 -8.14
C GLU A 55 8.89 -9.04 -7.55
N ILE A 56 8.98 -8.03 -8.41
CA ILE A 56 9.16 -6.64 -8.00
C ILE A 56 7.96 -6.17 -7.15
N SER A 57 6.74 -6.53 -7.56
CA SER A 57 5.52 -6.15 -6.84
C SER A 57 5.45 -6.77 -5.45
N ILE A 58 5.92 -8.01 -5.26
CA ILE A 58 5.92 -8.65 -3.95
C ILE A 58 6.98 -8.03 -3.03
N ILE A 59 8.19 -7.77 -3.53
CA ILE A 59 9.27 -7.12 -2.76
C ILE A 59 8.79 -5.76 -2.22
N MET A 60 8.10 -4.98 -3.06
CA MET A 60 7.55 -3.69 -2.65
C MET A 60 6.47 -3.80 -1.59
N SER A 61 5.60 -4.80 -1.72
CA SER A 61 4.57 -5.07 -0.71
C SER A 61 5.19 -5.36 0.66
N TYR A 62 6.28 -6.14 0.69
CA TYR A 62 7.05 -6.41 1.91
C TYR A 62 7.72 -5.15 2.48
N LEU A 63 8.18 -4.24 1.62
CA LEU A 63 8.70 -2.94 2.05
C LEU A 63 7.64 -2.11 2.81
N PHE A 64 6.41 -2.07 2.30
CA PHE A 64 5.28 -1.43 3.01
C PHE A 64 4.87 -2.19 4.28
N TYR A 65 4.97 -3.52 4.28
CA TYR A 65 4.71 -4.32 5.48
C TYR A 65 5.66 -4.00 6.64
N ILE A 66 6.93 -3.68 6.37
CA ILE A 66 7.86 -3.21 7.41
C ILE A 66 7.30 -1.96 8.12
N ILE A 67 6.77 -1.00 7.35
CA ILE A 67 6.16 0.22 7.90
C ILE A 67 4.92 -0.15 8.74
N LEU A 68 4.11 -1.09 8.27
CA LEU A 68 2.93 -1.58 8.99
C LEU A 68 3.31 -2.27 10.30
N TYR A 69 4.33 -3.13 10.30
CA TYR A 69 4.82 -3.82 11.50
C TYR A 69 5.39 -2.84 12.52
N TYR A 70 6.06 -1.78 12.07
CA TYR A 70 6.48 -0.68 12.95
C TYR A 70 5.27 0.02 13.61
N LYS A 71 4.18 0.25 12.85
CA LYS A 71 2.94 0.80 13.42
C LYS A 71 2.29 -0.14 14.44
N VAL A 72 2.29 -1.45 14.19
CA VAL A 72 1.80 -2.45 15.15
C VAL A 72 2.63 -2.41 16.43
N PHE A 73 3.96 -2.32 16.32
CA PHE A 73 4.85 -2.19 17.47
C PHE A 73 4.60 -0.88 18.26
N ARG A 74 4.40 0.24 17.56
CA ARG A 74 4.00 1.51 18.20
C ARG A 74 2.67 1.37 18.95
N LEU A 75 1.69 0.69 18.37
CA LEU A 75 0.37 0.48 18.96
C LEU A 75 0.43 -0.44 20.20
N TYR A 76 1.36 -1.38 20.20
CA TYR A 76 1.70 -2.18 21.37
C TYR A 76 2.31 -1.32 22.50
N ARG A 77 3.24 -0.43 22.16
CA ARG A 77 3.83 0.52 23.13
C ARG A 77 2.80 1.49 23.71
N ASP A 78 1.77 1.85 22.94
CA ASP A 78 0.63 2.68 23.39
C ASP A 78 -0.37 1.88 24.26
N GLY A 79 -0.08 0.63 24.63
CA GLY A 79 -0.86 -0.18 25.57
C GLY A 79 -2.19 -0.73 25.02
N LYS A 80 -2.51 -0.45 23.75
CA LYS A 80 -3.75 -0.91 23.10
C LYS A 80 -3.74 -2.40 22.77
N ILE A 81 -2.55 -3.02 22.67
CA ILE A 81 -2.37 -4.45 22.48
C ILE A 81 -1.80 -5.04 23.78
N ARG A 82 -2.59 -5.83 24.51
CA ARG A 82 -2.18 -6.42 25.80
C ARG A 82 -1.25 -7.64 25.68
N SER A 83 -1.15 -8.25 24.50
CA SER A 83 -0.33 -9.45 24.28
C SER A 83 1.07 -9.09 23.79
N VAL A 84 2.10 -9.41 24.59
CA VAL A 84 3.53 -9.25 24.25
C VAL A 84 3.89 -10.06 22.99
N PHE A 85 3.31 -11.26 22.84
CA PHE A 85 3.58 -12.13 21.70
C PHE A 85 3.14 -11.50 20.37
N ARG A 86 1.89 -11.01 20.31
CA ARG A 86 1.35 -10.33 19.11
C ARG A 86 1.93 -8.92 18.90
N GLY A 87 2.33 -8.24 19.96
CA GLY A 87 2.79 -6.86 19.90
C GLY A 87 4.29 -6.67 19.65
N ALA A 88 5.13 -7.64 20.02
CA ALA A 88 6.59 -7.54 19.92
C ALA A 88 7.23 -8.67 19.13
N VAL A 89 6.96 -9.93 19.48
CA VAL A 89 7.65 -11.09 18.85
C VAL A 89 7.24 -11.25 17.38
N VAL A 90 5.94 -11.24 17.10
CA VAL A 90 5.39 -11.35 15.74
C VAL A 90 5.89 -10.24 14.80
N PRO A 91 5.82 -8.95 15.15
CA PRO A 91 6.32 -7.89 14.26
C PRO A 91 7.84 -7.93 14.06
N VAL A 92 8.63 -8.35 15.05
CA VAL A 92 10.09 -8.52 14.88
C VAL A 92 10.40 -9.63 13.88
N LEU A 93 9.79 -10.81 14.03
CA LEU A 93 9.96 -11.92 13.08
C LEU A 93 9.47 -11.55 11.68
N ALA A 94 8.34 -10.87 11.58
CA ALA A 94 7.79 -10.43 10.30
C ALA A 94 8.68 -9.38 9.62
N THR A 95 9.31 -8.49 10.40
CA THR A 95 10.30 -7.53 9.88
C THR A 95 11.54 -8.25 9.35
N LEU A 96 12.08 -9.22 10.10
CA LEU A 96 13.22 -10.03 9.64
C LEU A 96 12.92 -10.81 8.36
N GLY A 97 11.75 -11.44 8.26
CA GLY A 97 11.31 -12.12 7.04
C GLY A 97 11.16 -11.18 5.86
N SER A 98 10.63 -9.97 6.10
CA SER A 98 10.51 -8.94 5.06
C SER A 98 11.88 -8.45 4.57
N LEU A 99 12.86 -8.28 5.48
CA LEU A 99 14.24 -7.92 5.12
C LEU A 99 14.92 -9.01 4.30
N PHE A 100 14.67 -10.28 4.60
CA PHE A 100 15.23 -11.40 3.84
C PHE A 100 14.73 -11.40 2.39
N ILE A 101 13.41 -11.21 2.19
CA ILE A 101 12.80 -11.09 0.86
C ILE A 101 13.31 -9.86 0.13
N LEU A 102 13.46 -8.72 0.83
CA LEU A 102 14.00 -7.49 0.25
C LEU A 102 15.47 -7.68 -0.21
N SER A 103 16.27 -8.41 0.56
CA SER A 103 17.65 -8.73 0.18
C SER A 103 17.72 -9.61 -1.07
N GLY A 104 16.80 -10.57 -1.24
CA GLY A 104 16.70 -11.37 -2.46
C GLY A 104 16.29 -10.54 -3.67
N GLY A 105 15.42 -9.54 -3.45
CA GLY A 105 14.89 -8.67 -4.49
C GLY A 105 15.80 -7.56 -5.00
N LEU A 106 16.78 -7.14 -4.19
CA LEU A 106 17.71 -6.05 -4.53
C LEU A 106 18.66 -6.38 -5.68
N GLN A 107 18.73 -7.65 -6.09
CA GLN A 107 19.61 -8.10 -7.16
C GLN A 107 19.15 -7.64 -8.56
N SER A 108 17.89 -7.19 -8.68
CA SER A 108 17.33 -6.67 -9.94
C SER A 108 17.62 -5.19 -10.15
N ARG A 109 18.17 -4.82 -11.31
CA ARG A 109 18.44 -3.42 -11.71
C ARG A 109 17.15 -2.57 -11.81
N LEU A 110 15.99 -3.20 -12.00
CA LEU A 110 14.69 -2.53 -12.08
C LEU A 110 14.08 -2.18 -10.71
N PHE A 111 14.59 -2.77 -9.62
CA PHE A 111 14.15 -2.45 -8.25
C PHE A 111 14.26 -0.95 -7.97
N VAL A 112 15.37 -0.32 -8.38
CA VAL A 112 15.63 1.10 -8.12
C VAL A 112 14.63 2.02 -8.83
N PHE A 113 14.26 1.71 -10.07
CA PHE A 113 13.28 2.50 -10.82
C PHE A 113 11.89 2.42 -10.20
N TYR A 114 11.48 1.22 -9.79
CA TYR A 114 10.20 1.02 -9.10
C TYR A 114 10.20 1.66 -7.71
N ALA A 115 11.32 1.61 -6.99
CA ALA A 115 11.50 2.27 -5.69
C ALA A 115 11.37 3.78 -5.82
N ALA A 116 12.02 4.37 -6.84
CA ALA A 116 11.88 5.78 -7.15
C ALA A 116 10.43 6.16 -7.46
N PHE A 117 9.72 5.36 -8.27
CA PHE A 117 8.30 5.59 -8.56
C PHE A 117 7.44 5.53 -7.28
N CYS A 118 7.63 4.53 -6.43
CA CYS A 118 6.92 4.42 -5.15
C CYS A 118 7.19 5.61 -4.23
N VAL A 119 8.46 6.02 -4.08
CA VAL A 119 8.83 7.20 -3.29
C VAL A 119 8.16 8.45 -3.85
N LEU A 120 8.15 8.61 -5.18
CA LEU A 120 7.48 9.74 -5.84
C LEU A 120 5.97 9.75 -5.54
N VAL A 121 5.29 8.61 -5.63
CA VAL A 121 3.85 8.49 -5.27
C VAL A 121 3.62 8.84 -3.79
N VAL A 122 4.49 8.37 -2.89
CA VAL A 122 4.41 8.69 -1.46
C VAL A 122 4.64 10.19 -1.22
N LEU A 123 5.62 10.81 -1.89
CA LEU A 123 5.86 12.25 -1.82
C LEU A 123 4.68 13.06 -2.34
N LEU A 124 4.10 12.68 -3.48
CA LEU A 124 2.87 13.30 -4.01
C LEU A 124 1.72 13.16 -3.01
N SER A 125 1.61 12.01 -2.34
CA SER A 125 0.61 11.77 -1.31
C SER A 125 0.82 12.66 -0.08
N PHE A 126 2.07 12.85 0.36
CA PHE A 126 2.40 13.76 1.46
C PHE A 126 2.17 15.22 1.09
N VAL A 127 2.51 15.65 -0.13
CA VAL A 127 2.22 17.00 -0.63
C VAL A 127 0.71 17.25 -0.67
N TYR A 128 -0.07 16.27 -1.12
CA TYR A 128 -1.53 16.35 -1.12
C TYR A 128 -2.10 16.45 0.31
N TYR A 129 -1.60 15.63 1.24
CA TYR A 129 -2.05 15.67 2.64
C TYR A 129 -1.61 16.97 3.37
N GLY A 130 -0.45 17.52 3.03
CA GLY A 130 0.02 18.81 3.55
C GLY A 130 -0.74 20.02 2.96
N ARG A 131 -1.30 19.89 1.76
CA ARG A 131 -2.12 20.91 1.09
C ARG A 131 -3.58 20.89 1.55
N HIS A 132 -4.08 19.75 2.01
CA HIS A 132 -5.39 19.60 2.66
C HIS A 132 -5.21 19.02 4.07
N PRO A 133 -4.80 19.82 5.07
CA PRO A 133 -4.91 19.39 6.46
C PRO A 133 -6.39 19.03 6.70
N ALA A 134 -6.64 17.80 7.15
CA ALA A 134 -7.96 17.37 7.55
C ALA A 134 -8.48 18.38 8.59
N SER A 135 -9.41 19.24 8.17
CA SER A 135 -10.17 20.16 9.01
C SER A 135 -11.01 19.31 9.99
N GLY A 136 -10.38 18.87 11.06
CA GLY A 136 -10.96 17.93 12.04
C GLY A 136 -10.12 17.77 13.32
N GLN A 137 -9.18 18.67 13.59
CA GLN A 137 -8.58 18.86 14.92
C GLN A 137 -8.90 20.26 15.44
N ALA A 138 -10.18 20.55 15.61
CA ALA A 138 -10.63 21.73 16.35
C ALA A 138 -12.03 21.45 16.93
N GLU A 139 -12.16 20.40 17.74
CA GLU A 139 -13.15 20.39 18.81
C GLU A 139 -12.76 19.36 19.87
N ASN A 140 -12.12 19.84 20.93
CA ASN A 140 -12.25 19.40 22.31
C ASN A 140 -11.76 20.57 23.17
N PRO A 141 -12.24 20.74 24.40
CA PRO A 141 -12.95 19.78 25.25
C PRO A 141 -14.48 19.93 25.27
#